data_AF-A0AAV0PRY8-F1
#
_entry.id   AF-A0AAV0PRY8-F1
#
_cell.length_a   1.000
_cell.length_b   1.000
_cell.length_c   1.000
_cell.angle_alpha   90.00
_cell.angle_beta   90.00
_cell.angle_gamma   90.00
#
_symmetry.space_group_name_H-M   'P 1'
#
loop_
_entity.id
_entity.type
_entity.pdbx_description
1 polymer ?
#
loop_
_entity_poly.entity_id
_entity_poly.type
_entity_poly.pdbx_seq_one_letter_code
_entity_poly.pdbx_strand_id
1 'polypeptide(L)' 'MVEKLGDPSQSCEDFDASIPADECRYVVYDYDFVTEENCQKSRIFFIAWGVRSAFIAAPDLGNSSRNRK' A
#
# COMPACT_ATOMS: atom_id res chain seq x y z
N MET A 1 0.34 1.24 15.55
CA MET A 1 -0.67 0.23 15.91
C MET A 1 -0.96 -0.57 14.65
N VAL A 2 -1.00 -1.91 14.73
CA VAL A 2 -1.34 -2.78 13.59
C VAL A 2 -2.85 -3.01 13.63
N GLU A 3 -3.54 -2.72 12.54
CA GLU A 3 -5.01 -2.73 12.49
C GLU A 3 -5.56 -4.11 12.13
N LYS A 4 -4.85 -4.83 11.26
CA LYS A 4 -5.21 -6.18 10.85
C LYS A 4 -3.93 -6.94 10.48
N LEU A 5 -3.85 -8.19 10.93
CA LEU A 5 -2.78 -9.13 10.58
C LEU A 5 -3.42 -10.24 9.73
N GLY A 6 -2.89 -10.45 8.53
CA GLY A 6 -3.30 -11.54 7.66
C GLY A 6 -2.75 -12.89 8.15
N ASP A 7 -3.43 -13.96 7.80
CA ASP A 7 -2.97 -15.34 8.00
C ASP A 7 -2.33 -15.84 6.69
N PRO A 8 -1.24 -16.63 6.74
CA PRO A 8 -0.63 -17.20 5.55
C PRO A 8 -1.59 -18.06 4.71
N SER A 9 -2.71 -18.54 5.26
CA SER A 9 -3.73 -19.26 4.49
C SER A 9 -4.76 -18.38 3.78
N GLN A 10 -4.73 -17.05 3.97
CA GLN A 10 -5.69 -16.13 3.35
C GLN A 10 -5.40 -15.95 1.86
N SER A 11 -6.47 -15.84 1.07
CA SER A 11 -6.35 -15.59 -0.36
C SER A 11 -6.05 -14.12 -0.66
N CYS A 12 -5.62 -13.85 -1.90
CA CYS A 12 -5.44 -12.47 -2.37
C CYS A 12 -6.74 -11.64 -2.31
N GLU A 13 -7.89 -12.29 -2.54
CA GLU A 13 -9.21 -11.63 -2.45
C GLU A 13 -9.57 -11.26 -1.00
N ASP A 14 -9.25 -12.12 -0.03
CA ASP A 14 -9.43 -11.82 1.39
C ASP A 14 -8.56 -10.65 1.84
N PHE A 15 -7.35 -10.54 1.27
CA PHE A 15 -6.45 -9.43 1.49
C PHE A 15 -7.01 -8.13 0.90
N ASP A 16 -7.50 -8.13 -0.33
CA ASP A 16 -8.09 -6.93 -0.95
C ASP A 16 -9.35 -6.47 -0.18
N ALA A 17 -10.23 -7.39 0.20
CA ALA A 17 -11.40 -7.12 1.03
C ALA A 17 -11.04 -6.62 2.45
N SER A 18 -9.81 -6.85 2.90
CA SER A 18 -9.33 -6.36 4.19
C SER A 18 -8.96 -4.89 4.18
N ILE A 19 -8.75 -4.29 3.01
CA ILE A 19 -8.27 -2.94 2.87
C ILE A 19 -9.46 -2.00 2.62
N PRO A 20 -9.72 -1.03 3.52
CA PRO A 20 -10.82 -0.09 3.32
C PRO A 20 -10.57 0.79 2.08
N ALA A 21 -11.63 1.02 1.29
CA ALA A 21 -11.56 1.76 0.04
C ALA A 21 -11.62 3.29 0.24
N ASP A 22 -11.88 3.72 1.47
CA ASP A 22 -12.27 5.07 1.87
C ASP A 22 -11.19 5.80 2.68
N GLU A 23 -10.08 5.11 3.01
CA GLU A 23 -8.98 5.66 3.79
C GLU A 23 -7.61 5.29 3.20
N CYS A 24 -6.59 6.14 3.42
CA CYS A 24 -5.21 5.83 3.07
C CYS A 24 -4.58 4.94 4.15
N ARG A 25 -3.95 3.83 3.75
CA ARG A 25 -3.33 2.85 4.66
C ARG A 25 -1.98 2.40 4.11
N TYR A 26 -1.03 2.14 5.01
CA TYR A 26 0.19 1.43 4.66
C TYR A 26 -0.01 -0.06 4.93
N VAL A 27 0.30 -0.88 3.94
CA VAL A 27 0.17 -2.33 4.03
C VAL A 27 1.53 -2.96 3.83
N VAL A 28 1.86 -3.92 4.68
CA VAL A 28 3.06 -4.75 4.55
C VAL A 28 2.59 -6.13 4.14
N TYR A 29 3.10 -6.62 3.01
CA TYR A 29 2.76 -7.92 2.48
C TYR A 29 4.02 -8.76 2.34
N ASP A 30 4.04 -9.92 3.00
CA ASP A 30 5.14 -10.88 2.91
C ASP A 30 4.77 -11.95 1.89
N TYR A 31 5.53 -12.04 0.80
CA TYR A 31 5.26 -12.97 -0.30
C TYR A 31 6.31 -14.07 -0.33
N ASP A 32 5.91 -15.26 0.10
CA ASP A 32 6.70 -16.47 -0.02
C ASP A 32 6.50 -17.14 -1.39
N PHE A 33 7.59 -17.50 -2.06
CA PHE A 33 7.55 -18.22 -3.33
C PHE A 33 8.70 -19.23 -3.45
N VAL A 34 8.49 -20.25 -4.27
CA VAL A 34 9.49 -21.27 -4.57
C VAL A 34 10.01 -21.03 -5.99
N THR A 35 11.33 -20.98 -6.15
CA THR A 35 11.96 -20.84 -7.48
C THR A 35 11.95 -22.18 -8.23
N GLU A 36 12.23 -22.14 -9.54
CA GLU A 36 12.36 -23.35 -10.37
C GLU A 36 13.41 -24.35 -9.84
N GLU A 37 14.37 -23.85 -9.06
CA GLU A 37 15.41 -24.65 -8.38
C GLU A 37 14.94 -25.25 -7.04
N ASN A 38 13.63 -25.20 -6.75
CA ASN A 38 13.02 -25.66 -5.51
C ASN A 38 13.60 -24.97 -4.25
N CYS A 39 14.02 -23.70 -4.40
CA CYS A 39 14.48 -22.87 -3.28
C CYS A 39 13.34 -21.96 -2.81
N GLN A 40 13.04 -22.00 -1.51
CA GLN A 40 12.08 -21.09 -0.89
C GLN A 40 12.70 -19.71 -0.69
N LYS A 41 11.99 -18.67 -1.14
CA LYS A 41 12.38 -17.27 -0.99
C LYS A 41 11.17 -16.47 -0.50
N SER A 42 11.43 -15.38 0.21
CA SER A 42 10.39 -14.42 0.59
C SER A 42 10.71 -13.04 0.04
N ARG A 43 9.67 -12.23 -0.17
CA ARG A 43 9.81 -10.84 -0.58
C ARG A 43 8.76 -10.00 0.15
N ILE A 44 9.26 -9.03 0.93
CA ILE A 44 8.41 -8.08 1.64
C ILE A 44 8.10 -6.89 0.72
N PHE A 45 6.82 -6.57 0.58
CA PHE A 45 6.30 -5.42 -0.14
C PHE A 45 5.74 -4.38 0.84
N PHE A 46 6.14 -3.13 0.64
CA PHE A 46 5.56 -1.97 1.33
C PHE A 46 4.64 -1.25 0.36
N ILE A 47 3.35 -1.26 0.64
CA ILE A 47 2.31 -0.74 -0.24
C ILE A 47 1.67 0.47 0.44
N ALA A 48 1.69 1.62 -0.22
CA ALA A 48 0.88 2.76 0.16
C ALA A 48 -0.45 2.66 -0.58
N TRP A 49 -1.49 2.23 0.12
CA TRP A 49 -2.86 2.14 -0.40
C TRP A 49 -3.61 3.44 -0.09
N GLY A 50 -4.41 3.92 -1.04
CA GLY A 50 -5.24 5.09 -0.81
C GLY A 50 -6.19 5.38 -1.96
N VAL A 51 -7.27 6.09 -1.64
CA VAL A 51 -8.29 6.47 -2.62
C VAL A 51 -7.66 7.44 -3.62
N ARG A 52 -7.90 7.23 -4.91
CA ARG A 52 -7.42 8.10 -6.00
C ARG A 52 -7.70 9.59 -5.76
N SER A 53 -8.73 9.93 -4.97
CA SER A 53 -9.05 11.30 -4.53
C SER A 53 -8.03 11.90 -3.55
N ALA A 54 -7.39 11.11 -2.70
CA ALA A 54 -6.38 11.58 -1.74
C ALA A 54 -5.08 12.04 -2.41
N PHE A 55 -4.77 11.50 -3.60
CA PHE A 55 -3.61 11.93 -4.39
C PHE A 55 -3.84 13.28 -5.09
N ILE A 56 -5.10 13.64 -5.36
CA ILE A 56 -5.49 14.93 -5.96
C ILE A 56 -5.50 16.06 -4.92
N ALA A 57 -5.58 15.71 -3.64
CA ALA A 57 -5.46 16.62 -2.51
C ALA A 57 -4.04 16.65 -1.90
N ALA A 58 -3.01 16.19 -2.62
CA ALA A 58 -1.65 16.62 -2.32
C ALA A 58 -1.61 18.15 -2.43
N PRO A 59 -1.01 18.87 -1.47
CA PRO A 59 -1.11 20.32 -1.40
C PRO A 59 -0.69 20.93 -2.73
N ASP A 60 -1.49 21.92 -3.13
CA ASP A 60 -1.23 22.83 -4.24
C ASP A 60 0.25 23.24 -4.27
N LEU A 61 1.06 22.49 -5.03
CA LEU A 61 2.37 22.93 -5.51
C LEU A 61 2.19 23.81 -6.76
N GLY A 62 1.00 24.39 -6.94
CA GLY A 62 0.69 25.44 -7.89
C GLY A 62 0.97 26.81 -7.30
N ASN A 63 2.17 27.32 -7.59
CA ASN A 63 2.35 28.74 -7.89
C ASN A 63 2.17 29.77 -6.73
N SER A 64 3.05 29.74 -5.72
CA SER A 64 3.30 30.96 -4.93
C SER A 64 4.25 31.89 -5.68
N SER A 65 3.74 32.56 -6.71
CA SER A 65 4.34 33.82 -7.19
C SER A 65 4.10 34.89 -6.12
N ARG A 66 4.88 34.85 -5.03
CA ARG A 66 4.88 35.93 -4.05
C ARG A 66 5.63 37.11 -4.66
N ASN A 67 4.85 38.10 -5.09
CA ASN A 67 5.27 39.39 -5.62
C ASN A 67 6.58 39.90 -4.99
N ARG A 68 7.58 40.16 -5.83
CA ARG A 68 8.61 41.16 -5.51
C ARG A 68 8.01 42.53 -5.80
N LYS A 69 7.79 43.31 -4.75
CA LYS A 69 7.79 44.77 -4.81
C LYS A 69 8.87 45.27 -3.87
#